data_AF-A0AA40BVE4-F1
#
_entry.id   AF-A0AA40BVE4-F1
#
_cell.length_a   1.000
_cell.length_b   1.000
_cell.length_c   1.000
_cell.angle_alpha   90.00
_cell.angle_beta   90.00
_cell.angle_gamma   90.00
#
_symmetry.space_group_name_H-M   'P 1'
#
loop_
_entity.id
_entity.type
_entity.pdbx_description
1 polymer ?
#
loop_
_entity_poly.entity_id
_entity_poly.type
_entity_poly.pdbx_seq_one_letter_code
_entity_poly.pdbx_strand_id
1 'polypeptide(L)'
;MSLHTKLPSDLSEVDVIIAGGGSSGCIIAARLADADPNLSILVIERGSDNKAPTIALPALFIANVAPNSTATIFHKGVKEQHLVFARQHQPMLMWPPLGPAFIEAWTRDFQNTPDRPMVLMSFINGFPGDPSAVPPGQYFAITAFSVYPYSRGHIHITGPSPSDPLNFKTGFFADRDGIDIKKHMWTYKTQREIIRRMQTYRGEVAAGHPPFPAESNAACIDIDAPLPGDVKDIEYSAEDDAILEQWLRLNVGTTWHSLGTCKMAPREQGGVVDSKLSVYGVEGLKIQHQFEPQRLA
;
A
#
# COMPACT_ATOMS: atom_id res chain seq x y z
N MET A 1 -15.06 -21.32 -19.59
CA MET A 1 -15.27 -20.02 -20.26
C MET A 1 -14.33 -19.94 -21.46
N SER A 2 -14.83 -19.59 -22.63
CA SER A 2 -13.99 -19.18 -23.77
C SER A 2 -13.56 -17.72 -23.55
N LEU A 3 -12.26 -17.44 -23.71
CA LEU A 3 -11.73 -16.08 -23.64
C LEU A 3 -11.77 -15.46 -25.04
N HIS A 4 -12.46 -14.33 -25.19
CA HIS A 4 -12.61 -13.64 -26.48
C HIS A 4 -11.91 -12.28 -26.43
N THR A 5 -11.09 -11.98 -27.45
CA THR A 5 -10.39 -10.68 -27.57
C THR A 5 -11.20 -9.64 -28.36
N LYS A 6 -12.37 -10.03 -28.89
CA LYS A 6 -13.38 -9.19 -29.52
C LYS A 6 -14.74 -9.76 -29.14
N LEU A 7 -15.75 -8.93 -28.96
CA LEU A 7 -17.12 -9.42 -28.74
C LEU A 7 -17.59 -10.20 -30.00
N PRO A 8 -18.32 -11.32 -29.84
CA PRO A 8 -18.98 -11.98 -30.95
C PRO A 8 -19.93 -11.02 -31.68
N SER A 9 -19.98 -11.07 -33.01
CA SER A 9 -20.77 -10.13 -33.83
C SER A 9 -22.28 -10.30 -33.68
N ASP A 10 -22.70 -11.43 -33.13
CA ASP A 10 -24.07 -11.86 -32.82
C ASP A 10 -24.49 -11.49 -31.38
N LEU A 11 -23.57 -11.06 -30.52
CA LEU A 11 -23.88 -10.69 -29.13
C LEU A 11 -24.36 -9.23 -29.04
N SER A 12 -25.69 -9.04 -29.04
CA SER A 12 -26.33 -7.72 -28.91
C SER A 12 -26.74 -7.34 -27.49
N GLU A 13 -27.01 -8.32 -26.63
CA GLU A 13 -27.63 -8.13 -25.31
C GLU A 13 -27.12 -9.20 -24.33
N VAL A 14 -27.05 -8.84 -23.04
CA VAL A 14 -26.90 -9.78 -21.92
C VAL A 14 -27.64 -9.24 -20.69
N ASP A 15 -28.05 -10.13 -19.78
CA ASP A 15 -28.74 -9.76 -18.54
C ASP A 15 -27.81 -9.01 -17.56
N VAL A 16 -26.52 -9.38 -17.53
CA VAL A 16 -25.54 -8.77 -16.61
C VAL A 16 -24.19 -8.54 -17.30
N ILE A 17 -23.67 -7.31 -17.19
CA ILE A 17 -22.29 -6.96 -17.55
C ILE A 17 -21.48 -6.74 -16.27
N ILE A 18 -20.35 -7.45 -16.15
CA ILE A 18 -19.37 -7.30 -15.07
C ILE A 18 -18.10 -6.68 -15.66
N ALA A 19 -17.82 -5.43 -15.29
CA ALA A 19 -16.58 -4.74 -15.67
C ALA A 19 -15.48 -5.00 -14.62
N GLY A 20 -14.48 -5.79 -15.00
CA GLY A 20 -13.38 -6.27 -14.17
C GLY A 20 -13.42 -7.79 -14.02
N GLY A 21 -12.48 -8.49 -14.65
CA GLY A 21 -12.27 -9.94 -14.59
C GLY A 21 -11.35 -10.38 -13.44
N GLY A 22 -10.97 -9.47 -12.54
CA GLY A 22 -10.28 -9.81 -11.29
C GLY A 22 -11.09 -10.76 -10.38
N SER A 23 -10.48 -11.19 -9.27
CA SER A 23 -11.08 -12.16 -8.33
C SER A 23 -12.48 -11.77 -7.87
N SER A 24 -12.72 -10.48 -7.57
CA SER A 24 -14.05 -9.97 -7.21
C SER A 24 -15.09 -10.20 -8.31
N GLY A 25 -14.78 -9.84 -9.56
CA GLY A 25 -15.71 -10.00 -10.69
C GLY A 25 -15.98 -11.47 -11.03
N CYS A 26 -14.95 -12.30 -11.03
CA CYS A 26 -15.11 -13.75 -11.26
C CYS A 26 -15.96 -14.43 -10.17
N ILE A 27 -15.85 -14.03 -8.90
CA ILE A 27 -16.69 -14.56 -7.81
C ILE A 27 -18.16 -14.12 -7.98
N ILE A 28 -18.42 -12.89 -8.42
CA ILE A 28 -19.79 -12.42 -8.73
C ILE A 28 -20.37 -13.24 -9.90
N ALA A 29 -19.62 -13.38 -10.99
CA ALA A 29 -20.04 -14.11 -12.18
C ALA A 29 -20.42 -15.57 -11.85
N ALA A 30 -19.58 -16.26 -11.06
CA ALA A 30 -19.86 -17.61 -10.58
C ALA A 30 -21.13 -17.66 -9.73
N ARG A 31 -21.27 -16.78 -8.73
CA ARG A 31 -22.45 -16.76 -7.85
C ARG A 31 -23.76 -16.42 -8.56
N LEU A 32 -23.72 -15.59 -9.60
CA LEU A 32 -24.89 -15.29 -10.42
C LEU A 32 -25.28 -16.49 -11.29
N ALA A 33 -24.31 -17.14 -11.95
CA ALA A 33 -24.55 -18.35 -12.74
C ALA A 33 -25.04 -19.54 -11.88
N ASP A 34 -24.55 -19.67 -10.65
CA ASP A 34 -25.01 -20.68 -9.68
C ASP A 34 -26.43 -20.38 -9.17
N ALA A 35 -26.80 -19.10 -9.05
CA ALA A 35 -28.11 -18.68 -8.52
C ALA A 35 -29.22 -18.72 -9.57
N ASP A 36 -28.91 -18.38 -10.83
CA ASP A 36 -29.81 -18.56 -11.96
C ASP A 36 -29.01 -18.94 -13.22
N PRO A 37 -29.07 -20.22 -13.66
CA PRO A 37 -28.32 -20.70 -14.82
C PRO A 37 -28.88 -20.20 -16.16
N ASN A 38 -29.99 -19.46 -16.16
CA ASN A 38 -30.55 -18.84 -17.37
C ASN A 38 -29.94 -17.46 -17.66
N LEU A 39 -29.22 -16.85 -16.69
CA LEU A 39 -28.61 -15.54 -16.87
C LEU A 39 -27.46 -15.58 -17.88
N SER A 40 -27.55 -14.72 -18.89
CA SER A 40 -26.43 -14.37 -19.75
C SER A 40 -25.54 -13.34 -19.03
N ILE A 41 -24.29 -13.72 -18.76
CA ILE A 41 -23.35 -12.92 -17.96
C ILE A 41 -22.10 -12.64 -18.81
N LEU A 42 -21.87 -11.37 -19.13
CA LEU A 42 -20.68 -10.91 -19.83
C LEU A 42 -19.66 -10.34 -18.83
N VAL A 43 -18.51 -11.00 -18.69
CA VAL A 43 -17.36 -10.44 -17.96
C VAL A 43 -16.43 -9.76 -18.96
N ILE A 44 -16.19 -8.47 -18.79
CA ILE A 44 -15.22 -7.69 -19.58
C ILE A 44 -14.04 -7.28 -18.70
N GLU A 45 -12.83 -7.34 -19.24
CA GLU A 45 -11.60 -6.89 -18.57
C GLU A 45 -10.72 -6.13 -19.58
N ARG A 46 -10.03 -5.09 -19.12
CA ARG A 46 -9.09 -4.31 -19.92
C ARG A 46 -7.65 -4.68 -19.57
N GLY A 47 -7.13 -5.69 -20.27
CA GLY A 47 -5.74 -6.11 -20.13
C GLY A 47 -5.25 -6.92 -21.33
N SER A 48 -3.95 -7.20 -21.35
CA SER A 48 -3.41 -8.26 -22.19
C SER A 48 -3.67 -9.63 -21.54
N ASP A 49 -3.72 -10.69 -22.33
CA ASP A 49 -3.77 -12.05 -21.80
C ASP A 49 -2.44 -12.38 -21.09
N ASN A 50 -2.51 -12.86 -19.85
CA ASN A 50 -1.37 -13.02 -18.94
C ASN A 50 -0.51 -14.28 -19.22
N LYS A 51 -0.36 -14.65 -20.49
CA LYS A 51 0.39 -15.83 -20.97
C LYS A 51 1.91 -15.61 -21.05
N ALA A 52 2.46 -14.81 -20.14
CA ALA A 52 3.90 -14.59 -20.03
C ALA A 52 4.54 -15.55 -19.01
N PRO A 53 5.73 -16.13 -19.29
CA PRO A 53 6.46 -16.91 -18.30
C PRO A 53 6.74 -16.13 -17.00
N THR A 54 6.88 -14.80 -17.10
CA THR A 54 7.08 -13.91 -15.95
C THR A 54 5.88 -13.87 -15.00
N ILE A 55 4.67 -14.24 -15.46
CA ILE A 55 3.44 -14.27 -14.67
C ILE A 55 3.13 -15.71 -14.22
N ALA A 56 3.39 -16.71 -15.09
CA ALA A 56 3.15 -18.12 -14.77
C ALA A 56 4.18 -18.73 -13.79
N LEU A 57 5.39 -18.16 -13.68
CA LEU A 57 6.45 -18.63 -12.80
C LEU A 57 6.65 -17.64 -11.64
N PRO A 58 6.28 -17.98 -10.38
CA PRO A 58 6.33 -17.04 -9.24
C PRO A 58 7.70 -16.39 -9.00
N ALA A 59 8.79 -17.11 -9.30
CA ALA A 59 10.16 -16.59 -9.17
C ALA A 59 10.48 -15.40 -10.11
N LEU A 60 9.69 -15.19 -11.16
CA LEU A 60 9.89 -14.13 -12.15
C LEU A 60 9.00 -12.89 -11.93
N PHE A 61 8.22 -12.86 -10.85
CA PHE A 61 7.33 -11.75 -10.48
C PHE A 61 8.02 -10.37 -10.53
N ILE A 62 9.29 -10.30 -10.12
CA ILE A 62 10.09 -9.05 -10.09
C ILE A 62 10.14 -8.38 -11.47
N ALA A 63 10.16 -9.14 -12.56
CA ALA A 63 10.14 -8.59 -13.92
C ALA A 63 8.83 -7.85 -14.25
N ASN A 64 7.71 -8.22 -13.63
CA ASN A 64 6.43 -7.54 -13.83
C ASN A 64 6.30 -6.24 -13.02
N VAL A 65 7.17 -6.01 -12.02
CA VAL A 65 7.23 -4.79 -11.20
C VAL A 65 8.49 -3.96 -11.44
N ALA A 66 9.31 -4.32 -12.43
CA ALA A 66 10.45 -3.51 -12.85
C ALA A 66 10.01 -2.19 -13.52
N PRO A 67 10.82 -1.11 -13.49
CA PRO A 67 10.44 0.21 -14.03
C PRO A 67 10.09 0.25 -15.52
N ASN A 68 10.53 -0.75 -16.28
CA ASN A 68 10.27 -0.93 -17.71
C ASN A 68 9.14 -1.95 -18.01
N SER A 69 8.45 -2.46 -16.99
CA SER A 69 7.37 -3.43 -17.13
C SER A 69 6.19 -2.85 -17.91
N THR A 70 5.71 -3.61 -18.90
CA THR A 70 4.42 -3.34 -19.56
C THR A 70 3.22 -3.89 -18.78
N ALA A 71 3.46 -4.70 -17.74
CA ALA A 71 2.41 -5.32 -16.92
C ALA A 71 1.97 -4.44 -15.74
N THR A 72 2.84 -3.57 -15.24
CA THR A 72 2.54 -2.62 -14.14
C THR A 72 2.85 -1.20 -14.57
N ILE A 73 1.82 -0.35 -14.67
CA ILE A 73 1.99 1.06 -15.02
C ILE A 73 2.35 1.85 -13.76
N PHE A 74 3.62 2.22 -13.63
CA PHE A 74 4.10 3.06 -12.54
C PHE A 74 3.87 4.55 -12.84
N HIS A 75 2.89 5.16 -12.17
CA HIS A 75 2.74 6.61 -12.18
C HIS A 75 3.81 7.25 -11.27
N LYS A 76 4.79 7.91 -11.88
CA LYS A 76 5.81 8.68 -11.16
C LYS A 76 5.15 9.92 -10.53
N GLY A 77 4.96 9.90 -9.22
CA GLY A 77 4.48 11.06 -8.46
C GLY A 77 5.41 12.26 -8.59
N VAL A 78 4.84 13.45 -8.69
CA VAL A 78 5.60 14.73 -8.59
C VAL A 78 5.90 15.06 -7.12
N LYS A 79 7.02 15.75 -6.90
CA LYS A 79 7.58 16.02 -5.56
C LYS A 79 6.73 17.05 -4.80
N GLU A 80 5.84 16.57 -3.94
CA GLU A 80 4.92 17.40 -3.17
C GLU A 80 5.62 18.10 -1.98
N GLN A 81 5.41 19.41 -1.83
CA GLN A 81 6.36 20.30 -1.14
C GLN A 81 6.30 20.34 0.41
N HIS A 82 5.31 19.73 1.08
CA HIS A 82 4.74 20.36 2.29
C HIS A 82 4.75 19.62 3.63
N LEU A 83 5.33 18.44 3.78
CA LEU A 83 4.86 17.50 4.80
C LEU A 83 5.98 17.03 5.79
N VAL A 84 5.64 16.80 7.08
CA VAL A 84 6.50 16.59 8.31
C VAL A 84 6.13 15.32 9.19
N PHE A 85 6.82 14.87 10.27
CA PHE A 85 6.95 13.41 10.74
C PHE A 85 6.99 13.05 12.31
N ALA A 86 7.53 11.85 12.72
CA ALA A 86 7.75 11.11 14.05
C ALA A 86 6.75 10.02 14.62
N ARG A 87 7.06 8.73 15.00
CA ARG A 87 6.05 7.57 15.24
C ARG A 87 5.77 6.91 16.64
N GLN A 88 4.51 6.58 17.02
CA GLN A 88 4.13 5.92 18.31
C GLN A 88 4.03 4.37 18.11
N HIS A 89 4.23 3.44 19.06
CA HIS A 89 4.05 3.39 20.52
C HIS A 89 5.15 2.63 21.30
N GLN A 90 5.04 2.71 22.64
CA GLN A 90 5.89 2.29 23.77
C GLN A 90 4.87 2.38 24.99
N PRO A 91 5.15 2.27 26.31
CA PRO A 91 4.08 2.38 27.35
C PRO A 91 3.32 3.74 27.40
N MET A 92 2.12 3.84 27.99
CA MET A 92 1.37 5.12 28.07
C MET A 92 2.13 6.29 28.73
N LEU A 93 3.07 6.00 29.63
CA LEU A 93 3.96 6.97 30.30
C LEU A 93 5.37 7.06 29.67
N MET A 94 5.66 6.19 28.70
CA MET A 94 6.86 6.19 27.89
C MET A 94 6.40 5.98 26.45
N TRP A 95 5.64 6.90 25.87
CA TRP A 95 5.30 6.82 24.45
C TRP A 95 6.40 7.49 23.62
N PRO A 96 6.68 7.06 22.37
CA PRO A 96 7.66 7.72 21.54
C PRO A 96 7.27 9.20 21.30
N PRO A 97 8.22 10.08 20.91
CA PRO A 97 8.06 11.54 20.90
C PRO A 97 7.14 12.06 19.78
N LEU A 98 5.83 11.93 19.98
CA LEU A 98 4.83 11.92 18.91
C LEU A 98 3.80 13.01 18.97
N GLY A 99 3.70 13.57 20.16
CA GLY A 99 2.78 14.63 20.49
C GLY A 99 1.33 14.16 20.65
N PRO A 100 0.48 15.08 21.11
CA PRO A 100 -0.88 14.78 21.53
C PRO A 100 -1.78 14.25 20.40
N ALA A 101 -1.59 14.69 19.16
CA ALA A 101 -2.47 14.33 18.05
C ALA A 101 -2.49 12.82 17.74
N PHE A 102 -1.37 12.10 17.91
CA PHE A 102 -1.40 10.64 17.82
C PHE A 102 -2.17 10.07 19.02
N ILE A 103 -1.92 10.55 20.24
CA ILE A 103 -2.57 10.06 21.46
C ILE A 103 -4.10 10.13 21.34
N GLU A 104 -4.63 11.25 20.85
CA GLU A 104 -6.05 11.44 20.57
C GLU A 104 -6.56 10.42 19.53
N ALA A 105 -5.83 10.23 18.44
CA ALA A 105 -6.21 9.29 17.38
C ALA A 105 -6.11 7.82 17.81
N TRP A 106 -5.15 7.46 18.66
CA TRP A 106 -5.04 6.14 19.28
C TRP A 106 -6.21 5.87 20.23
N THR A 107 -6.48 6.81 21.13
CA THR A 107 -7.59 6.77 22.08
C THR A 107 -8.92 6.53 21.35
N ARG A 108 -9.11 7.22 20.20
CA ARG A 108 -10.29 7.09 19.35
C ARG A 108 -10.38 5.75 18.61
N ASP A 109 -9.31 5.32 17.93
CA ASP A 109 -9.42 4.29 16.88
C ASP A 109 -8.83 2.92 17.23
N PHE A 110 -7.96 2.84 18.24
CA PHE A 110 -7.12 1.68 18.54
C PHE A 110 -7.17 1.21 20.00
N GLN A 111 -7.26 2.12 20.98
CA GLN A 111 -7.18 1.77 22.41
C GLN A 111 -8.18 0.68 22.83
N ASN A 112 -9.40 0.72 22.27
CA ASN A 112 -10.47 -0.22 22.57
C ASN A 112 -10.66 -1.30 21.48
N THR A 113 -9.72 -1.40 20.55
CA THR A 113 -9.77 -2.27 19.36
C THR A 113 -8.48 -3.10 19.25
N PRO A 114 -8.24 -4.06 20.17
CA PRO A 114 -6.94 -4.73 20.31
C PRO A 114 -6.56 -5.62 19.11
N ASP A 115 -7.53 -5.99 18.27
CA ASP A 115 -7.37 -6.71 17.01
C ASP A 115 -6.97 -5.80 15.83
N ARG A 116 -6.86 -4.47 16.04
CA ARG A 116 -6.52 -3.49 15.01
C ARG A 116 -5.02 -3.17 14.99
N PRO A 117 -4.20 -3.75 14.10
CA PRO A 117 -2.79 -3.43 14.02
C PRO A 117 -2.58 -2.00 13.50
N MET A 118 -1.64 -1.26 14.09
CA MET A 118 -1.23 0.05 13.58
C MET A 118 -0.40 -0.07 12.29
N VAL A 119 0.56 -1.00 12.29
CA VAL A 119 1.53 -1.25 11.22
C VAL A 119 1.73 -2.76 11.09
N LEU A 120 1.89 -3.23 9.86
CA LEU A 120 2.36 -4.59 9.57
C LEU A 120 3.83 -4.52 9.14
N MET A 121 4.64 -5.49 9.59
CA MET A 121 6.01 -5.73 9.14
C MET A 121 6.08 -7.13 8.49
N SER A 122 6.65 -7.23 7.30
CA SER A 122 6.84 -8.48 6.57
C SER A 122 8.32 -8.72 6.27
N PHE A 123 8.81 -9.91 6.62
CA PHE A 123 10.19 -10.32 6.37
C PHE A 123 10.35 -10.88 4.97
N ILE A 124 11.33 -10.37 4.23
CA ILE A 124 11.71 -10.83 2.90
C ILE A 124 13.13 -11.39 2.99
N ASN A 125 13.31 -12.65 2.60
CA ASN A 125 14.61 -13.32 2.52
C ASN A 125 15.29 -12.99 1.17
N GLY A 126 15.57 -11.71 0.97
CA GLY A 126 16.21 -11.15 -0.23
C GLY A 126 16.23 -9.61 -0.18
N PHE A 127 16.81 -8.99 -1.20
CA PHE A 127 16.74 -7.54 -1.41
C PHE A 127 15.48 -7.19 -2.24
N PRO A 128 14.50 -6.45 -1.70
CA PRO A 128 13.25 -6.12 -2.39
C PRO A 128 13.41 -4.88 -3.29
N GLY A 129 14.37 -4.93 -4.21
CA GLY A 129 14.70 -3.86 -5.15
C GLY A 129 15.41 -4.40 -6.39
N ASP A 130 16.00 -3.53 -7.19
CA ASP A 130 16.81 -3.90 -8.36
C ASP A 130 18.09 -4.64 -7.89
N PRO A 131 18.28 -5.93 -8.22
CA PRO A 131 19.46 -6.69 -7.78
C PRO A 131 20.78 -6.16 -8.36
N SER A 132 20.74 -5.35 -9.44
CA SER A 132 21.93 -4.72 -10.01
C SER A 132 22.40 -3.48 -9.23
N ALA A 133 21.56 -2.95 -8.34
CA ALA A 133 21.86 -1.78 -7.50
C ALA A 133 22.61 -2.14 -6.20
N VAL A 134 22.87 -3.42 -5.94
CA VAL A 134 23.58 -3.91 -4.75
C VAL A 134 24.68 -4.90 -5.15
N PRO A 135 25.76 -5.05 -4.35
CA PRO A 135 26.76 -6.09 -4.58
C PRO A 135 26.17 -7.52 -4.59
N PRO A 136 26.88 -8.51 -5.15
CA PRO A 136 26.54 -9.92 -4.93
C PRO A 136 26.64 -10.28 -3.45
N GLY A 137 25.54 -10.75 -2.86
CA GLY A 137 25.48 -11.07 -1.43
C GLY A 137 24.18 -11.74 -1.02
N GLN A 138 24.08 -12.11 0.27
CA GLN A 138 22.83 -12.54 0.88
C GLN A 138 22.19 -11.36 1.59
N TYR A 139 20.92 -11.12 1.30
CA TYR A 139 20.16 -9.98 1.82
C TYR A 139 18.89 -10.45 2.50
N PHE A 140 18.41 -9.67 3.45
CA PHE A 140 17.07 -9.75 3.98
C PHE A 140 16.56 -8.33 4.24
N ALA A 141 15.25 -8.16 4.22
CA ALA A 141 14.62 -6.87 4.47
C ALA A 141 13.34 -7.04 5.28
N ILE A 142 12.97 -5.98 6.00
CA ILE A 142 11.61 -5.81 6.52
C ILE A 142 10.93 -4.76 5.64
N THR A 143 9.86 -5.15 4.97
CA THR A 143 8.91 -4.19 4.38
C THR A 143 7.83 -3.89 5.40
N ALA A 144 7.43 -2.63 5.52
CA ALA A 144 6.46 -2.20 6.53
C ALA A 144 5.44 -1.24 5.94
N PHE A 145 4.19 -1.33 6.43
CA PHE A 145 3.09 -0.49 5.96
C PHE A 145 2.11 -0.14 7.08
N SER A 146 1.63 1.11 7.07
CA SER A 146 0.50 1.54 7.91
C SER A 146 -0.77 0.86 7.43
N VAL A 147 -1.47 0.15 8.33
CA VAL A 147 -2.70 -0.58 7.98
C VAL A 147 -3.90 0.36 7.89
N TYR A 148 -3.91 1.39 8.75
CA TYR A 148 -4.99 2.38 8.83
C TYR A 148 -4.42 3.80 8.68
N PRO A 149 -4.16 4.26 7.45
CA PRO A 149 -3.79 5.66 7.22
C PRO A 149 -4.99 6.60 7.45
N TYR A 150 -4.72 7.79 7.99
CA TYR A 150 -5.61 8.96 8.04
C TYR A 150 -5.57 9.79 6.75
N SER A 151 -4.44 9.76 6.06
CA SER A 151 -4.15 10.39 4.77
C SER A 151 -5.17 9.98 3.71
N ARG A 152 -5.62 10.92 2.87
CA ARG A 152 -6.57 10.65 1.79
C ARG A 152 -6.10 11.27 0.47
N GLY A 153 -6.18 10.47 -0.59
CA GLY A 153 -5.96 10.88 -1.97
C GLY A 153 -7.27 11.04 -2.74
N HIS A 154 -7.17 11.33 -4.04
CA HIS A 154 -8.29 11.34 -4.97
C HIS A 154 -7.86 10.98 -6.40
N ILE A 155 -8.83 10.62 -7.23
CA ILE A 155 -8.69 10.39 -8.66
C ILE A 155 -9.91 10.96 -9.38
N HIS A 156 -9.70 11.79 -10.40
CA HIS A 156 -10.75 12.34 -11.24
C HIS A 156 -10.31 12.39 -12.71
N ILE A 157 -11.28 12.19 -13.62
CA ILE A 157 -11.09 12.42 -15.06
C ILE A 157 -10.88 13.91 -15.33
N THR A 158 -10.09 14.26 -16.35
CA THR A 158 -9.92 15.66 -16.81
C THR A 158 -10.64 15.97 -18.12
N GLY A 159 -11.11 14.94 -18.83
CA GLY A 159 -11.84 15.05 -20.09
C GLY A 159 -12.66 13.79 -20.38
N PRO A 160 -13.38 13.76 -21.52
CA PRO A 160 -14.31 12.69 -21.87
C PRO A 160 -13.64 11.45 -22.53
N SER A 161 -12.38 11.52 -22.94
CA SER A 161 -11.70 10.37 -23.57
C SER A 161 -11.14 9.42 -22.51
N PRO A 162 -11.22 8.09 -22.70
CA PRO A 162 -10.52 7.11 -21.87
C PRO A 162 -8.98 7.25 -21.88
N SER A 163 -8.43 8.05 -22.79
CA SER A 163 -7.00 8.37 -22.88
C SER A 163 -6.60 9.69 -22.22
N ASP A 164 -7.55 10.48 -21.72
CA ASP A 164 -7.26 11.78 -21.12
C ASP A 164 -6.48 11.61 -19.80
N PRO A 165 -5.58 12.54 -19.47
CA PRO A 165 -4.81 12.45 -18.23
C PRO A 165 -5.73 12.47 -17.00
N LEU A 166 -5.32 11.78 -15.95
CA LEU A 166 -6.07 11.73 -14.70
C LEU A 166 -5.54 12.81 -13.75
N ASN A 167 -6.45 13.57 -13.14
CA ASN A 167 -6.11 14.33 -11.93
C ASN A 167 -6.01 13.33 -10.78
N PHE A 168 -4.79 12.92 -10.45
CA PHE A 168 -4.49 11.89 -9.48
C PHE A 168 -3.55 12.39 -8.39
N LYS A 169 -4.00 12.28 -7.14
CA LYS A 169 -3.21 12.60 -5.96
C LYS A 169 -3.25 11.42 -5.00
N THR A 170 -2.11 10.77 -4.75
CA THR A 170 -2.01 9.63 -3.81
C THR A 170 -2.41 10.03 -2.38
N GLY A 171 -2.15 11.29 -2.02
CA GLY A 171 -2.42 11.83 -0.69
C GLY A 171 -1.53 11.24 0.40
N PHE A 172 -0.49 10.46 0.06
CA PHE A 172 0.42 9.87 1.03
C PHE A 172 0.93 10.94 1.99
N PHE A 173 0.77 10.69 3.29
CA PHE A 173 1.29 11.53 4.35
C PHE A 173 0.74 12.96 4.42
N ALA A 174 -0.41 13.21 3.79
CA ALA A 174 -1.08 14.50 3.74
C ALA A 174 -2.09 14.71 4.88
N ASP A 175 -2.10 13.84 5.89
CA ASP A 175 -2.97 14.00 7.06
C ASP A 175 -2.54 15.19 7.93
N ARG A 176 -3.51 15.95 8.44
CA ARG A 176 -3.32 17.31 9.00
C ARG A 176 -2.27 17.38 10.10
N ASP A 177 -2.32 16.42 11.03
CA ASP A 177 -1.49 16.43 12.24
C ASP A 177 -0.24 15.55 12.08
N GLY A 178 -0.01 15.10 10.84
CA GLY A 178 1.07 14.24 10.41
C GLY A 178 1.00 12.83 10.98
N ILE A 179 -0.12 12.32 11.50
CA ILE A 179 -0.20 11.06 12.24
C ILE A 179 0.28 9.83 11.43
N ASP A 180 0.13 9.77 10.09
CA ASP A 180 0.57 8.60 9.31
C ASP A 180 2.03 8.61 8.91
N ILE A 181 2.48 9.81 8.58
CA ILE A 181 3.88 10.05 8.39
C ILE A 181 4.57 9.84 9.71
N LYS A 182 4.05 10.40 10.80
CA LYS A 182 4.35 9.99 12.15
C LYS A 182 4.42 8.48 12.25
N LYS A 183 3.36 7.72 11.93
CA LYS A 183 3.34 6.23 11.73
C LYS A 183 4.39 5.64 10.75
N HIS A 184 5.44 6.33 10.31
CA HIS A 184 6.59 5.79 9.57
C HIS A 184 8.00 5.98 10.20
N MET A 185 8.20 6.65 11.36
CA MET A 185 9.56 6.81 11.98
C MET A 185 10.02 5.75 13.02
N TRP A 186 9.15 5.17 13.86
CA TRP A 186 9.49 4.15 14.90
C TRP A 186 9.79 2.84 14.21
N THR A 187 8.89 2.13 13.53
CA THR A 187 9.27 0.94 12.70
C THR A 187 10.48 1.11 11.78
N TYR A 188 10.94 2.28 11.30
CA TYR A 188 12.31 2.32 10.76
C TYR A 188 13.33 1.99 11.86
N LYS A 189 13.32 2.77 12.95
CA LYS A 189 14.05 2.50 14.20
C LYS A 189 13.76 1.07 14.75
N THR A 190 12.52 0.68 15.05
CA THR A 190 12.11 -0.64 15.57
C THR A 190 12.49 -1.80 14.67
N GLN A 191 12.32 -1.70 13.34
CA GLN A 191 12.71 -2.79 12.44
C GLN A 191 14.23 -2.89 12.38
N ARG A 192 14.95 -1.76 12.42
CA ARG A 192 16.42 -1.73 12.55
C ARG A 192 16.87 -2.33 13.87
N GLU A 193 16.19 -2.05 14.98
CA GLU A 193 16.46 -2.65 16.29
C GLU A 193 16.13 -4.15 16.39
N ILE A 194 15.09 -4.61 15.69
CA ILE A 194 14.78 -6.04 15.52
C ILE A 194 15.91 -6.71 14.72
N ILE A 195 16.28 -6.12 13.56
CA ILE A 195 17.29 -6.64 12.64
C ILE A 195 18.68 -6.70 13.29
N ARG A 196 19.11 -5.63 13.99
CA ARG A 196 20.40 -5.54 14.70
C ARG A 196 20.61 -6.63 15.76
N ARG A 197 19.53 -7.23 16.26
CA ARG A 197 19.56 -8.32 17.26
C ARG A 197 19.49 -9.72 16.65
N MET A 198 19.46 -9.85 15.32
CA MET A 198 19.49 -11.13 14.62
C MET A 198 20.92 -11.65 14.47
N GLN A 199 21.13 -12.96 14.66
CA GLN A 199 22.43 -13.63 14.43
C GLN A 199 22.91 -13.56 12.96
N THR A 200 22.00 -13.27 12.03
CA THR A 200 22.29 -13.07 10.60
C THR A 200 22.67 -11.62 10.25
N TYR A 201 22.60 -10.68 11.19
CA TYR A 201 22.97 -9.29 10.93
C TYR A 201 24.46 -9.14 10.64
N ARG A 202 24.79 -8.41 9.57
CA ARG A 202 26.16 -8.08 9.13
C ARG A 202 26.30 -6.59 8.77
N GLY A 203 25.41 -5.76 9.28
CA GLY A 203 25.31 -4.36 8.87
C GLY A 203 24.14 -4.08 7.93
N GLU A 204 24.21 -2.93 7.27
CA GLU A 204 23.07 -2.27 6.63
C GLU A 204 23.41 -1.74 5.23
N VAL A 205 22.54 -2.02 4.27
CA VAL A 205 22.73 -1.60 2.87
C VAL A 205 22.30 -0.14 2.74
N ALA A 206 23.27 0.78 2.66
CA ALA A 206 23.03 2.23 2.61
C ALA A 206 22.00 2.66 1.55
N ALA A 207 21.91 1.96 0.41
CA ALA A 207 20.92 2.23 -0.64
C ALA A 207 19.45 2.07 -0.18
N GLY A 208 19.19 1.27 0.86
CA GLY A 208 17.87 1.03 1.45
C GLY A 208 17.61 1.82 2.73
N HIS A 209 18.49 2.76 3.11
CA HIS A 209 18.45 3.47 4.39
C HIS A 209 18.54 5.01 4.18
N PRO A 210 18.14 5.82 5.18
CA PRO A 210 18.38 7.25 5.17
C PRO A 210 19.88 7.59 5.15
N PRO A 211 20.29 8.66 4.44
CA PRO A 211 21.68 9.09 4.34
C PRO A 211 22.10 9.90 5.58
N PHE A 212 22.17 9.24 6.74
CA PHE A 212 22.69 9.85 7.97
C PHE A 212 24.18 10.23 7.80
N PRO A 213 24.65 11.31 8.45
CA PRO A 213 26.07 11.68 8.46
C PRO A 213 26.94 10.55 9.03
N ALA A 214 28.19 10.43 8.58
CA ALA A 214 29.08 9.34 8.99
C ALA A 214 29.48 9.40 10.47
N GLU A 215 29.43 10.60 11.05
CA GLU A 215 29.65 10.92 12.45
C GLU A 215 28.41 10.69 13.34
N SER A 216 27.25 10.39 12.75
CA SER A 216 26.02 10.14 13.51
C SER A 216 26.01 8.75 14.12
N ASN A 217 25.51 8.64 15.36
CA ASN A 217 25.16 7.37 16.00
C ASN A 217 24.15 6.55 15.16
N ALA A 218 23.39 7.21 14.29
CA ALA A 218 22.44 6.59 13.37
C ALA A 218 23.03 6.19 12.00
N ALA A 219 24.33 6.39 11.73
CA ALA A 219 24.97 5.96 10.49
C ALA A 219 24.78 4.45 10.21
N CYS A 220 24.76 4.07 8.93
CA CYS A 220 24.79 2.65 8.55
C CYS A 220 26.18 2.07 8.86
N ILE A 221 26.22 0.86 9.39
CA ILE A 221 27.46 0.13 9.68
C ILE A 221 27.55 -1.14 8.82
N ASP A 222 28.77 -1.62 8.59
CA ASP A 222 29.08 -2.88 7.91
C ASP A 222 30.04 -3.67 8.82
N ILE A 223 29.72 -4.93 9.13
CA ILE A 223 30.42 -5.72 10.16
C ILE A 223 30.46 -7.23 9.83
N ASP A 224 31.63 -7.86 10.01
CA ASP A 224 31.85 -9.29 9.70
C ASP A 224 31.13 -10.27 10.65
N ALA A 225 30.68 -9.80 11.82
CA ALA A 225 30.10 -10.60 12.89
C ALA A 225 28.77 -9.99 13.42
N PRO A 226 27.89 -10.78 14.07
CA PRO A 226 26.71 -10.25 14.74
C PRO A 226 27.10 -9.28 15.86
N LEU A 227 26.20 -8.35 16.19
CA LEU A 227 26.40 -7.47 17.36
C LEU A 227 26.43 -8.30 18.67
N PRO A 228 27.23 -7.89 19.67
CA PRO A 228 27.35 -8.59 20.96
C PRO A 228 26.05 -8.49 21.77
N GLY A 229 25.83 -9.42 22.71
CA GLY A 229 24.52 -9.68 23.31
C GLY A 229 23.79 -8.51 24.00
N ASP A 230 24.52 -7.53 24.56
CA ASP A 230 23.91 -6.31 25.13
C ASP A 230 23.85 -5.19 24.07
N VAL A 231 23.10 -5.45 22.98
CA VAL A 231 22.88 -4.47 21.91
C VAL A 231 22.12 -3.27 22.46
N LYS A 232 22.75 -2.10 22.45
CA LYS A 232 22.09 -0.81 22.73
C LYS A 232 21.32 -0.32 21.51
N ASP A 233 20.17 0.30 21.80
CA ASP A 233 19.36 1.00 20.81
C ASP A 233 20.17 2.14 20.19
N ILE A 234 19.90 2.43 18.91
CA ILE A 234 20.49 3.57 18.22
C ILE A 234 19.93 4.86 18.80
N GLU A 235 20.82 5.76 19.19
CA GLU A 235 20.49 7.14 19.50
C GLU A 235 20.31 7.93 18.20
N TYR A 236 19.18 8.64 18.08
CA TYR A 236 18.87 9.52 16.96
C TYR A 236 18.80 10.95 17.48
N SER A 237 19.56 11.84 16.85
CA SER A 237 19.44 13.29 17.07
C SER A 237 18.18 13.85 16.37
N ALA A 238 17.87 15.12 16.64
CA ALA A 238 16.83 15.83 15.91
C ALA A 238 17.17 16.02 14.41
N GLU A 239 18.46 16.04 14.06
CA GLU A 239 18.93 16.12 12.67
C GLU A 239 18.75 14.77 11.96
N ASP A 240 19.11 13.66 12.62
CA ASP A 240 18.82 12.32 12.11
C ASP A 240 17.31 12.12 11.89
N ASP A 241 16.49 12.60 12.83
CA ASP A 241 15.05 12.52 12.70
C ASP A 241 14.55 13.30 11.47
N ALA A 242 15.04 14.52 11.22
CA ALA A 242 14.73 15.29 10.01
C ALA A 242 15.21 14.60 8.70
N ILE A 243 16.36 13.92 8.73
CA ILE A 243 16.90 13.16 7.58
C ILE A 243 16.06 11.92 7.29
N LEU A 244 15.75 11.12 8.31
CA LEU A 244 14.86 9.96 8.23
C LEU A 244 13.50 10.37 7.69
N GLU A 245 13.00 11.49 8.18
CA GLU A 245 11.76 12.13 7.77
C GLU A 245 11.76 12.49 6.28
N GLN A 246 12.76 13.25 5.83
CA GLN A 246 12.88 13.62 4.42
C GLN A 246 13.04 12.38 3.53
N TRP A 247 13.86 11.41 3.94
CA TRP A 247 14.11 10.19 3.18
C TRP A 247 12.83 9.37 2.96
N LEU A 248 12.06 9.09 4.02
CA LEU A 248 10.82 8.32 3.92
C LEU A 248 9.77 9.01 3.02
N ARG A 249 9.79 10.34 2.90
CA ARG A 249 8.89 11.09 1.99
C ARG A 249 9.26 10.97 0.52
N LEU A 250 10.53 10.73 0.25
CA LEU A 250 11.05 10.48 -1.10
C LEU A 250 10.91 8.99 -1.49
N ASN A 251 10.81 8.09 -0.51
CA ASN A 251 10.88 6.64 -0.73
C ASN A 251 9.59 5.85 -0.39
N VAL A 252 8.53 6.48 0.11
CA VAL A 252 7.25 5.78 0.35
C VAL A 252 6.60 5.33 -0.96
N GLY A 253 6.24 4.05 -1.02
CA GLY A 253 5.54 3.42 -2.15
C GLY A 253 4.09 3.06 -1.82
N THR A 254 3.33 2.69 -2.84
CA THR A 254 2.04 2.00 -2.66
C THR A 254 2.27 0.54 -2.30
N THR A 255 1.39 -0.05 -1.49
CA THR A 255 1.29 -1.51 -1.29
C THR A 255 0.26 -2.15 -2.22
N TRP A 256 -0.26 -1.41 -3.21
CA TRP A 256 -1.32 -1.82 -4.13
C TRP A 256 -2.68 -2.15 -3.46
N HIS A 257 -2.85 -1.85 -2.17
CA HIS A 257 -4.11 -1.96 -1.41
C HIS A 257 -5.02 -0.74 -1.63
N SER A 258 -5.26 -0.35 -2.88
CA SER A 258 -6.09 0.84 -3.20
C SER A 258 -7.58 0.55 -3.04
N LEU A 259 -8.26 1.35 -2.21
CA LEU A 259 -9.69 1.18 -1.89
C LEU A 259 -10.38 2.51 -1.57
N GLY A 260 -11.72 2.51 -1.54
CA GLY A 260 -12.54 3.60 -0.98
C GLY A 260 -12.97 4.72 -1.93
N THR A 261 -12.61 4.68 -3.22
CA THR A 261 -13.03 5.69 -4.22
C THR A 261 -14.54 5.73 -4.48
N CYS A 262 -15.23 4.59 -4.32
CA CYS A 262 -16.69 4.49 -4.35
C CYS A 262 -17.21 4.07 -2.97
N LYS A 263 -17.22 5.01 -2.02
CA LYS A 263 -17.59 4.77 -0.61
C LYS A 263 -19.03 4.23 -0.50
N MET A 264 -19.19 3.11 0.21
CA MET A 264 -20.49 2.62 0.67
C MET A 264 -20.88 3.36 1.96
N ALA A 265 -21.82 4.29 1.86
CA ALA A 265 -22.27 5.16 2.96
C ALA A 265 -23.54 5.93 2.54
N PRO A 266 -24.25 6.59 3.47
CA PRO A 266 -25.32 7.52 3.10
C PRO A 266 -24.81 8.64 2.17
N ARG A 267 -25.64 9.08 1.24
CA ARG A 267 -25.26 10.03 0.17
C ARG A 267 -24.85 11.40 0.73
N GLU A 268 -25.53 11.85 1.79
CA GLU A 268 -25.23 13.06 2.54
C GLU A 268 -23.88 13.01 3.28
N GLN A 269 -23.29 11.81 3.44
CA GLN A 269 -21.95 11.59 4.01
C GLN A 269 -20.88 11.31 2.93
N GLY A 270 -21.15 11.71 1.68
CA GLY A 270 -20.28 11.48 0.53
C GLY A 270 -20.29 10.03 0.01
N GLY A 271 -21.36 9.28 0.27
CA GLY A 271 -21.54 7.94 -0.27
C GLY A 271 -21.81 7.93 -1.77
N VAL A 272 -21.23 6.93 -2.45
CA VAL A 272 -21.43 6.68 -3.89
C VAL A 272 -22.41 5.52 -4.11
N VAL A 273 -22.38 4.51 -3.22
CA VAL A 273 -23.27 3.35 -3.27
C VAL A 273 -24.01 3.11 -1.95
N ASP A 274 -25.22 2.54 -2.06
CA ASP A 274 -26.01 2.08 -0.93
C ASP A 274 -25.47 0.76 -0.32
N SER A 275 -26.11 0.28 0.75
CA SER A 275 -25.77 -0.99 1.42
C SER A 275 -26.00 -2.26 0.57
N LYS A 276 -26.59 -2.11 -0.62
CA LYS A 276 -26.75 -3.16 -1.65
C LYS A 276 -25.82 -2.92 -2.86
N LEU A 277 -24.82 -2.04 -2.71
CA LEU A 277 -23.84 -1.65 -3.73
C LEU A 277 -24.43 -0.92 -4.95
N SER A 278 -25.69 -0.47 -4.88
CA SER A 278 -26.38 0.26 -5.96
C SER A 278 -25.91 1.70 -6.00
N VAL A 279 -25.60 2.22 -7.20
CA VAL A 279 -25.12 3.61 -7.38
C VAL A 279 -26.27 4.60 -7.19
N TYR A 280 -26.06 5.63 -6.36
CA TYR A 280 -27.09 6.62 -6.09
C TYR A 280 -27.52 7.40 -7.35
N GLY A 281 -28.80 7.33 -7.69
CA GLY A 281 -29.39 8.02 -8.84
C GLY A 281 -29.21 7.30 -10.17
N VAL A 282 -28.78 6.03 -10.17
CA VAL A 282 -28.68 5.19 -11.37
C VAL A 282 -29.36 3.85 -11.10
N GLU A 283 -30.28 3.45 -11.98
CA GLU A 283 -30.92 2.14 -11.92
C GLU A 283 -30.05 1.09 -12.65
N GLY A 284 -30.14 -0.18 -12.23
CA GLY A 284 -29.38 -1.30 -12.83
C GLY A 284 -27.87 -1.33 -12.56
N LEU A 285 -27.26 -0.24 -12.08
CA LEU A 285 -25.81 -0.15 -11.87
C LEU A 285 -25.39 -0.46 -10.42
N LYS A 286 -24.41 -1.37 -10.28
CA LYS A 286 -23.73 -1.67 -9.02
C LYS A 286 -22.22 -1.54 -9.16
N ILE A 287 -21.55 -1.13 -8.09
CA ILE A 287 -20.08 -1.11 -8.02
C ILE A 287 -19.64 -2.08 -6.93
N GLN A 288 -18.85 -3.10 -7.29
CA GLN A 288 -18.17 -3.96 -6.32
C GLN A 288 -16.67 -3.98 -6.57
N HIS A 289 -15.90 -3.60 -5.54
CA HIS A 289 -14.44 -3.67 -5.55
C HIS A 289 -13.93 -4.11 -4.16
N GLN A 290 -12.63 -3.99 -3.86
CA GLN A 290 -12.10 -4.12 -2.50
C GLN A 290 -12.81 -3.13 -1.58
N PHE A 291 -13.71 -3.65 -0.74
CA PHE A 291 -14.34 -2.94 0.35
C PHE A 291 -13.71 -3.40 1.66
N GLU A 292 -13.19 -2.46 2.43
CA GLU A 292 -13.20 -2.63 3.87
C GLU A 292 -14.58 -2.17 4.37
N PRO A 293 -15.42 -3.08 4.93
CA PRO A 293 -16.65 -2.67 5.56
C PRO A 293 -16.29 -1.90 6.85
N GLN A 294 -16.24 -0.58 6.75
CA GLN A 294 -16.33 0.27 7.93
C GLN A 294 -17.63 -0.09 8.63
N ARG A 295 -17.54 -0.73 9.80
CA ARG A 295 -18.72 -1.05 10.60
C ARG A 295 -19.44 0.27 10.88
N LEU A 296 -20.65 0.40 10.33
CA LEU A 296 -21.59 1.42 10.73
C LEU A 296 -21.93 1.12 12.20
N ALA A 297 -21.46 2.00 13.09
CA ALA A 297 -21.84 2.05 14.49
C ALA A 297 -22.99 3.05 14.66
#